data_AF-A0A914I0I6-F1
#
_entry.id   AF-A0A914I0I6-F1
#
_cell.length_a   1.000
_cell.length_b   1.000
_cell.length_c   1.000
_cell.angle_alpha   90.00
_cell.angle_beta   90.00
_cell.angle_gamma   90.00
#
_symmetry.space_group_name_H-M   'P 1'
#
loop_
_entity.id
_entity.type
_entity.pdbx_description
1 polymer ?
#
loop_
_entity_poly.entity_id
_entity_poly.type
_entity_poly.pdbx_seq_one_letter_code
_entity_poly.pdbx_strand_id
1 'polypeptide(L)'
;MSAADDPNAGAPAQNQACGLEAIVEVKNETETPISVISKRFWAGKTTIRVSDMENAHAEILKLEDGVNRALRSVNRSLNLKGQWVNQVVSNANANFETLKVQVNTLAERVDELERASESTEPSETRYGHTPTFVTPLDGRQGDRGEDSISEEEQEEEDRAVYEVNMLSNTLSIGSSLEVFGEESLFAFEDWAERFKDYLSVSGKNWTDEEKVTRLKLALKDTPRALFKELLPAQIRTVDDALNALRAKLDSPQRREIAKRTLSLCKQREDETVVQFLRRLSPLVEATNPSLSCDQRKEKVCEEFWLTRTTSMSSDRRIANMINVDA
;
A
#
# COMPACT_ATOMS: atom_id res chain seq x y z
N MET A 1 -60.43 -23.15 -19.10
CA MET A 1 -59.59 -23.81 -18.08
C MET A 1 -58.43 -24.45 -18.82
N SER A 2 -57.15 -24.23 -18.57
CA SER A 2 -56.35 -23.20 -17.90
C SER A 2 -54.93 -23.50 -18.36
N ALA A 3 -54.22 -22.52 -18.90
CA ALA A 3 -52.76 -22.40 -18.88
C ALA A 3 -52.40 -21.16 -19.71
N ALA A 4 -51.96 -20.11 -19.00
CA ALA A 4 -51.35 -18.93 -19.58
C ALA A 4 -49.84 -19.17 -19.65
N ASP A 5 -49.23 -18.95 -20.81
CA ASP A 5 -47.78 -18.87 -20.98
C ASP A 5 -47.38 -17.40 -21.05
N ASP A 6 -46.50 -17.03 -20.13
CA ASP A 6 -46.04 -15.67 -19.81
C ASP A 6 -44.55 -15.56 -20.22
N PRO A 7 -44.14 -14.75 -21.22
CA PRO A 7 -42.75 -14.65 -21.63
C PRO A 7 -42.11 -13.44 -20.95
N ASN A 8 -41.68 -13.61 -19.70
CA ASN A 8 -40.78 -12.66 -19.03
C ASN A 8 -39.57 -13.40 -18.46
N ALA A 9 -38.69 -13.83 -19.36
CA ALA A 9 -37.39 -14.38 -18.99
C ALA A 9 -36.45 -13.22 -18.65
N GLY A 10 -36.22 -13.05 -17.35
CA GLY A 10 -35.36 -12.03 -16.78
C GLY A 10 -33.92 -12.09 -17.30
N ALA A 11 -33.36 -10.90 -17.50
CA ALA A 11 -31.95 -10.68 -17.74
C ALA A 11 -31.09 -11.24 -16.60
N PRO A 12 -29.91 -11.83 -16.88
CA PRO A 12 -29.02 -12.30 -15.83
C PRO A 12 -28.43 -11.11 -15.07
N ALA A 13 -28.71 -11.07 -13.77
CA ALA A 13 -28.08 -10.17 -12.84
C ALA A 13 -26.56 -10.31 -12.91
N GLN A 14 -25.89 -9.15 -13.00
CA GLN A 14 -24.45 -9.00 -12.88
C GLN A 14 -23.95 -9.72 -11.62
N ASN A 15 -23.07 -10.70 -11.81
CA ASN A 15 -22.34 -11.37 -10.74
C ASN A 15 -21.50 -10.34 -9.97
N GLN A 16 -22.08 -9.83 -8.89
CA GLN A 16 -21.38 -9.14 -7.82
C GLN A 16 -20.38 -10.10 -7.18
N ALA A 17 -19.13 -9.64 -7.11
CA ALA A 17 -18.17 -9.94 -6.05
C ALA A 17 -18.12 -11.41 -5.58
N CYS A 18 -17.54 -12.30 -6.38
CA CYS A 18 -16.92 -13.50 -5.82
C CYS A 18 -15.81 -13.07 -4.84
N GLY A 19 -15.97 -13.51 -3.59
CA GLY A 19 -15.32 -12.95 -2.42
C GLY A 19 -13.80 -13.06 -2.40
N LEU A 20 -13.21 -12.05 -1.76
CA LEU A 20 -11.83 -11.97 -1.26
C LEU A 20 -11.42 -13.16 -0.37
N GLU A 21 -12.37 -13.99 0.07
CA GLU A 21 -12.14 -15.09 1.01
C GLU A 21 -11.69 -16.39 0.33
N ALA A 22 -11.97 -16.59 -0.96
CA ALA A 22 -11.70 -17.88 -1.63
C ALA A 22 -10.23 -18.10 -2.07
N ILE A 23 -9.39 -17.05 -2.08
CA ILE A 23 -8.00 -17.14 -2.54
C ILE A 23 -7.01 -17.28 -1.35
N VAL A 24 -7.46 -17.02 -0.12
CA VAL A 24 -6.60 -17.09 1.08
C VAL A 24 -6.48 -18.52 1.64
N GLU A 25 -7.34 -19.44 1.21
CA GLU A 25 -7.34 -20.83 1.70
C GLU A 25 -6.63 -21.81 0.76
N VAL A 26 -5.54 -21.41 0.11
CA VAL A 26 -4.57 -22.40 -0.39
C VAL A 26 -3.74 -22.87 0.80
N LYS A 27 -4.30 -23.85 1.51
CA LYS A 27 -3.69 -24.67 2.56
C LYS A 27 -2.17 -24.79 2.41
N ASN A 28 -1.46 -24.45 3.49
CA ASN A 28 -0.04 -24.71 3.73
C ASN A 28 0.27 -26.23 3.84
N GLU A 29 -0.20 -27.05 2.90
CA GLU A 29 -0.03 -28.51 2.94
C GLU A 29 1.35 -28.98 2.46
N THR A 30 2.27 -28.07 2.09
CA THR A 30 3.60 -28.44 1.59
C THR A 30 4.78 -27.74 2.25
N GLU A 31 4.62 -27.15 3.43
CA GLU A 31 5.77 -26.72 4.22
C GLU A 31 6.44 -27.94 4.88
N THR A 32 7.19 -28.72 4.08
CA THR A 32 8.15 -29.65 4.66
C THR A 32 9.21 -28.82 5.40
N PRO A 33 9.40 -29.01 6.71
CA PRO A 33 10.36 -28.22 7.48
C PRO A 33 11.76 -28.44 6.91
N ILE A 34 12.40 -27.34 6.52
CA ILE A 34 13.80 -27.34 6.12
C ILE A 34 14.62 -27.60 7.39
N SER A 35 14.99 -28.86 7.65
CA SER A 35 15.87 -29.19 8.77
C SER A 35 17.31 -28.90 8.38
N VAL A 36 17.89 -27.84 8.95
CA VAL A 36 19.32 -27.54 8.83
C VAL A 36 20.10 -28.58 9.63
N ILE A 37 21.20 -29.08 9.06
CA ILE A 37 22.13 -29.98 9.76
C ILE A 37 22.55 -29.30 11.07
N SER A 38 22.18 -29.89 12.20
CA SER A 38 22.52 -29.34 13.50
C SER A 38 24.04 -29.28 13.64
N LYS A 39 24.60 -28.13 14.05
CA LYS A 39 26.02 -28.01 14.42
C LYS A 39 26.45 -29.08 15.43
N ARG A 40 25.49 -29.67 16.17
CA ARG A 40 25.70 -30.78 17.09
C ARG A 40 26.14 -32.09 16.42
N PHE A 41 25.89 -32.30 15.12
CA PHE A 41 26.33 -33.49 14.40
C PHE A 41 27.86 -33.65 14.41
N TRP A 42 28.58 -32.54 14.38
CA TRP A 42 30.05 -32.48 14.38
C TRP A 42 30.66 -32.27 15.78
N ALA A 43 29.84 -31.93 16.78
CA ALA A 43 30.34 -31.60 18.11
C ALA A 43 30.87 -32.85 18.83
N GLY A 44 32.17 -32.88 19.13
CA GLY A 44 32.79 -33.91 19.97
C GLY A 44 33.37 -35.13 19.22
N LYS A 45 33.27 -35.20 17.89
CA LYS A 45 33.95 -36.24 17.11
C LYS A 45 35.39 -35.84 16.82
N THR A 46 36.36 -36.59 17.35
CA THR A 46 37.81 -36.41 17.10
C THR A 46 38.32 -37.21 15.90
N THR A 47 37.54 -38.18 15.41
CA THR A 47 37.80 -38.96 14.19
C THR A 47 36.54 -39.04 13.36
N ILE A 48 36.66 -38.80 12.06
CA ILE A 48 35.53 -38.81 11.10
C ILE A 48 35.60 -40.11 10.31
N ARG A 49 34.51 -40.89 10.29
CA ARG A 49 34.42 -42.10 9.46
C ARG A 49 33.85 -41.74 8.09
N VAL A 50 34.17 -42.55 7.07
CA VAL A 50 33.58 -42.41 5.72
C VAL A 50 32.06 -42.44 5.76
N SER A 51 31.46 -43.29 6.61
CA SER A 51 30.01 -43.35 6.82
C SER A 51 29.41 -42.06 7.39
N ASP A 52 30.15 -41.29 8.20
CA ASP A 52 29.69 -39.99 8.69
C ASP A 52 29.63 -38.97 7.55
N MET A 53 30.59 -39.05 6.61
CA MET A 53 30.64 -38.19 5.43
C MET A 53 29.53 -38.54 4.43
N GLU A 54 29.25 -39.83 4.21
CA GLU A 54 28.14 -40.30 3.38
C GLU A 54 26.78 -39.82 3.92
N ASN A 55 26.57 -39.91 5.24
CA ASN A 55 25.36 -39.41 5.88
C ASN A 55 25.23 -37.88 5.76
N ALA A 56 26.32 -37.14 5.98
CA ALA A 56 26.32 -35.68 5.81
C ALA A 56 26.02 -35.30 4.36
N HIS A 57 26.58 -36.02 3.38
CA HIS A 57 26.29 -35.80 1.96
C HIS A 57 24.83 -36.07 1.62
N ALA A 58 24.24 -37.15 2.15
CA ALA A 58 22.82 -37.44 1.98
C ALA A 58 21.91 -36.37 2.61
N GLU A 59 22.28 -35.79 3.75
CA GLU A 59 21.56 -34.67 4.35
C GLU A 59 21.70 -33.38 3.54
N ILE A 60 22.88 -33.10 2.97
CA ILE A 60 23.09 -31.96 2.07
C ILE A 60 22.18 -32.07 0.83
N LEU A 61 22.09 -33.25 0.20
CA LEU A 61 21.20 -33.47 -0.95
C LEU A 61 19.72 -33.25 -0.56
N LYS A 62 19.28 -33.73 0.60
CA LYS A 62 17.92 -33.49 1.10
C LYS A 62 17.65 -32.00 1.35
N LEU A 63 18.64 -31.28 1.88
CA LEU A 63 18.55 -29.84 2.09
C LEU A 63 18.43 -29.10 0.76
N GLU A 64 19.26 -29.45 -0.22
CA GLU A 64 19.22 -28.90 -1.58
C GLU A 64 17.84 -29.11 -2.23
N ASP A 65 17.31 -30.33 -2.16
CA ASP A 65 15.96 -30.64 -2.65
C ASP A 65 14.86 -29.88 -1.89
N GLY A 66 15.03 -29.68 -0.58
CA GLY A 66 14.12 -28.89 0.25
C GLY A 66 14.10 -27.42 -0.16
N VAL A 67 15.28 -26.81 -0.32
CA VAL A 67 15.45 -25.42 -0.78
C VAL A 67 14.91 -25.24 -2.19
N ASN A 68 15.20 -26.16 -3.11
CA ASN A 68 14.69 -26.12 -4.48
C ASN A 68 13.16 -26.20 -4.54
N ARG A 69 12.52 -27.03 -3.70
CA ARG A 69 11.06 -27.07 -3.58
C ARG A 69 10.49 -25.77 -3.02
N ALA A 70 11.10 -25.22 -1.97
CA ALA A 70 10.69 -23.96 -1.39
C ALA A 70 10.80 -22.80 -2.41
N LEU A 71 11.91 -22.72 -3.15
CA LEU A 71 12.10 -21.73 -4.21
C LEU A 71 11.04 -21.86 -5.31
N ARG A 72 10.72 -23.07 -5.77
CA ARG A 72 9.63 -23.29 -6.73
C ARG A 72 8.28 -22.87 -6.17
N SER A 73 8.03 -23.10 -4.88
CA SER A 73 6.80 -22.66 -4.22
C SER A 73 6.69 -21.14 -4.19
N VAL A 74 7.76 -20.45 -3.74
CA VAL A 74 7.83 -18.98 -3.72
C VAL A 74 7.66 -18.41 -5.12
N ASN A 75 8.32 -18.99 -6.13
CA ASN A 75 8.21 -18.53 -7.51
C ASN A 75 6.78 -18.67 -8.06
N ARG A 76 6.10 -19.79 -7.76
CA ARG A 76 4.67 -19.96 -8.11
C ARG A 76 3.79 -18.92 -7.40
N SER A 77 4.02 -18.68 -6.11
CA SER A 77 3.28 -17.66 -5.34
C SER A 77 3.51 -16.25 -5.89
N LEU A 78 4.75 -15.90 -6.24
CA LEU A 78 5.11 -14.62 -6.81
C LEU A 78 4.43 -14.42 -8.17
N ASN A 79 4.41 -15.43 -9.03
CA ASN A 79 3.74 -15.39 -10.31
C ASN A 79 2.22 -15.14 -10.15
N LEU A 80 1.56 -15.88 -9.24
CA LEU A 80 0.14 -15.67 -8.93
C LEU A 80 -0.15 -14.25 -8.42
N LYS A 81 0.70 -13.73 -7.52
CA LYS A 81 0.58 -12.34 -7.04
C LYS A 81 0.78 -11.33 -8.17
N GLY A 82 1.73 -11.57 -9.07
CA GLY A 82 1.94 -10.73 -10.26
C GLY A 82 0.73 -10.71 -11.19
N GLN A 83 0.14 -11.88 -11.46
CA GLN A 83 -1.10 -12.00 -12.24
C GLN A 83 -2.25 -11.23 -11.58
N TRP A 84 -2.40 -11.34 -10.27
CA TRP A 84 -3.43 -10.61 -9.53
C TRP A 84 -3.23 -9.08 -9.61
N VAL A 85 -1.99 -8.60 -9.44
CA VAL A 85 -1.69 -7.17 -9.59
C VAL A 85 -2.04 -6.69 -10.99
N ASN A 86 -1.65 -7.43 -12.03
CA ASN A 86 -1.99 -7.09 -13.42
C ASN A 86 -3.51 -7.04 -13.64
N GLN A 87 -4.26 -7.96 -13.04
CA GLN A 87 -5.72 -7.96 -13.11
C GLN A 87 -6.32 -6.71 -12.44
N VAL A 88 -5.84 -6.36 -11.25
CA VAL A 88 -6.31 -5.16 -10.53
C VAL A 88 -6.00 -3.89 -11.33
N VAL A 89 -4.80 -3.80 -11.91
CA VAL A 89 -4.41 -2.66 -12.77
C VAL A 89 -5.29 -2.59 -14.02
N SER A 90 -5.54 -3.72 -14.68
CA SER A 90 -6.43 -3.78 -15.86
C SER A 90 -7.85 -3.35 -15.52
N ASN A 91 -8.39 -3.82 -14.39
CA ASN A 91 -9.72 -3.44 -13.91
C ASN A 91 -9.78 -1.94 -13.56
N ALA A 92 -8.76 -1.41 -12.90
CA ALA A 92 -8.67 0.01 -12.59
C ALA A 92 -8.62 0.87 -13.87
N ASN A 93 -7.83 0.45 -14.87
CA ASN A 93 -7.74 1.16 -16.14
C ASN A 93 -9.08 1.18 -16.89
N ALA A 94 -9.78 0.05 -16.94
CA ALA A 94 -11.12 -0.01 -17.53
C ALA A 94 -12.12 0.90 -16.81
N ASN A 95 -12.05 0.96 -15.47
CA ASN A 95 -12.88 1.87 -14.67
C ASN A 95 -12.55 3.36 -14.95
N PHE A 96 -11.26 3.70 -15.11
CA PHE A 96 -10.85 5.07 -15.45
C PHE A 96 -11.32 5.51 -16.83
N GLU A 97 -11.21 4.64 -17.84
CA GLU A 97 -11.75 4.94 -19.17
C GLU A 97 -13.28 5.11 -19.15
N THR A 98 -13.98 4.28 -18.36
CA THR A 98 -15.43 4.44 -18.16
C THR A 98 -15.75 5.79 -17.50
N LEU A 99 -15.02 6.17 -16.46
CA LEU A 99 -15.21 7.44 -15.77
C LEU A 99 -14.91 8.64 -16.70
N LYS A 100 -13.88 8.53 -17.54
CA LYS A 100 -13.53 9.56 -18.53
C LYS A 100 -14.66 9.77 -19.54
N VAL A 101 -15.28 8.71 -20.04
CA VAL A 101 -16.46 8.80 -20.93
C VAL A 101 -17.63 9.49 -20.21
N GLN A 102 -17.89 9.15 -18.94
CA GLN A 102 -18.94 9.79 -18.14
C GLN A 102 -18.67 11.29 -17.93
N VAL A 103 -17.42 11.68 -17.65
CA VAL A 103 -17.02 13.09 -17.49
C VAL A 103 -17.19 13.86 -18.80
N ASN A 104 -16.78 13.29 -19.93
CA ASN A 104 -16.96 13.91 -21.24
C ASN A 104 -18.45 14.11 -21.57
N THR A 105 -19.28 13.09 -21.32
CA THR A 105 -20.74 13.17 -21.51
C THR A 105 -21.35 14.27 -20.63
N LEU A 106 -20.87 14.43 -19.40
CA LEU A 106 -21.34 15.49 -18.50
C LEU A 106 -20.92 16.88 -19.01
N ALA A 107 -19.69 17.02 -19.50
CA ALA A 107 -19.21 18.27 -20.09
C ALA A 107 -20.07 18.69 -21.29
N GLU A 108 -20.37 17.76 -22.21
CA GLU A 108 -21.25 18.02 -23.37
C GLU A 108 -22.65 18.50 -22.94
N ARG A 109 -23.22 17.91 -21.90
CA ARG A 109 -24.54 18.31 -21.36
C ARG A 109 -24.51 19.68 -20.69
N VAL A 110 -23.40 20.04 -20.04
CA VAL A 110 -23.22 21.38 -19.47
C VAL A 110 -23.14 22.42 -20.59
N ASP A 111 -22.37 22.17 -21.64
CA ASP A 111 -22.28 23.05 -22.81
C ASP A 111 -23.64 23.22 -23.53
N GLU A 112 -24.44 22.15 -23.58
CA GLU A 112 -25.80 22.19 -24.13
C GLU A 112 -26.75 23.06 -23.27
N LEU A 113 -26.67 22.95 -21.95
CA LEU A 113 -27.44 23.79 -21.03
C LEU A 113 -27.03 25.27 -21.12
N GLU A 114 -25.73 25.55 -21.26
CA GLU A 114 -25.22 26.91 -21.44
C GLU A 114 -25.78 27.53 -22.73
N ARG A 115 -25.70 26.81 -23.86
CA ARG A 115 -26.32 27.23 -25.13
C ARG A 115 -27.84 27.41 -25.04
N ALA A 116 -28.54 26.51 -24.36
CA ALA A 116 -29.98 26.63 -24.17
C ALA A 116 -30.34 27.89 -23.34
N SER A 117 -29.54 28.22 -22.33
CA SER A 117 -29.75 29.40 -21.49
C SER A 117 -29.56 30.71 -22.25
N GLU A 118 -28.58 30.78 -23.17
CA GLU A 118 -28.35 31.95 -24.02
C GLU A 118 -29.47 32.18 -25.05
N SER A 119 -30.16 31.12 -25.48
CA SER A 119 -31.27 31.21 -26.44
C SER A 119 -32.60 31.69 -25.83
N THR A 120 -32.69 31.78 -24.50
CA THR A 120 -33.91 32.25 -23.81
C THR A 120 -33.85 33.77 -23.64
N GLU A 121 -34.09 34.52 -24.72
CA GLU A 121 -34.34 35.96 -24.61
C GLU A 121 -35.64 36.22 -23.82
N PRO A 122 -35.67 37.19 -22.89
CA PRO A 122 -36.87 37.57 -22.16
C PRO A 122 -37.83 38.27 -23.13
N SER A 123 -38.79 37.52 -23.66
CA SER A 123 -39.94 38.07 -24.37
C SER A 123 -40.81 38.86 -23.39
N GLU A 124 -40.52 40.15 -23.27
CA GLU A 124 -41.34 41.11 -22.54
C GLU A 124 -42.65 41.37 -23.29
N THR A 125 -43.69 40.57 -23.04
CA THR A 125 -45.07 40.96 -23.37
C THR A 125 -46.09 40.48 -22.34
N ARG A 126 -46.56 41.45 -21.55
CA ARG A 126 -47.97 41.92 -21.54
C ARG A 126 -49.06 40.93 -21.09
N TYR A 127 -49.60 41.21 -19.89
CA TYR A 127 -50.97 41.02 -19.41
C TYR A 127 -51.82 39.85 -19.96
N GLY A 128 -52.00 38.84 -19.09
CA GLY A 128 -53.31 38.31 -18.71
C GLY A 128 -54.06 37.41 -19.70
N HIS A 129 -54.06 36.10 -19.46
CA HIS A 129 -55.29 35.31 -19.36
C HIS A 129 -55.05 33.89 -18.81
N THR A 130 -56.05 33.42 -18.07
CA THR A 130 -56.21 32.13 -17.40
C THR A 130 -56.54 30.99 -18.39
N PRO A 131 -56.50 29.71 -17.96
CA PRO A 131 -56.03 28.60 -18.79
C PRO A 131 -57.14 27.93 -19.59
N THR A 132 -56.81 27.39 -20.76
CA THR A 132 -57.65 26.41 -21.45
C THR A 132 -56.82 25.20 -21.85
N PHE A 133 -57.28 24.08 -21.32
CA PHE A 133 -56.87 22.70 -21.53
C PHE A 133 -57.14 22.25 -22.97
N VAL A 134 -56.13 21.79 -23.71
CA VAL A 134 -56.30 20.83 -24.82
C VAL A 134 -55.05 19.93 -24.94
N THR A 135 -55.32 18.63 -25.02
CA THR A 135 -54.43 17.47 -25.10
C THR A 135 -53.80 17.28 -26.50
N PRO A 136 -52.84 16.33 -26.67
CA PRO A 136 -51.80 16.37 -27.70
C PRO A 136 -52.20 15.65 -29.00
N LEU A 137 -51.60 16.07 -30.12
CA LEU A 137 -51.69 15.40 -31.42
C LEU A 137 -50.30 15.27 -32.05
N ASP A 138 -49.93 14.00 -32.24
CA ASP A 138 -48.87 13.40 -33.06
C ASP A 138 -48.11 14.31 -34.04
N GLY A 139 -46.78 14.35 -33.88
CA GLY A 139 -45.82 14.55 -34.95
C GLY A 139 -45.21 13.19 -35.31
N ARG A 140 -45.36 12.64 -36.53
CA ARG A 140 -44.91 13.11 -37.85
C ARG A 140 -43.51 12.59 -38.21
N GLN A 141 -43.55 11.72 -39.23
CA GLN A 141 -42.58 11.46 -40.30
C GLN A 141 -41.13 11.08 -39.95
N GLY A 142 -40.80 9.85 -40.34
CA GLY A 142 -39.45 9.47 -40.69
C GLY A 142 -39.03 10.01 -42.06
N ASP A 143 -37.72 10.19 -42.19
CA ASP A 143 -36.94 10.29 -43.42
C ASP A 143 -35.50 9.85 -43.02
N ARG A 144 -35.11 8.60 -43.28
CA ARG A 144 -34.41 8.09 -44.47
C ARG A 144 -33.03 8.72 -44.69
N GLY A 145 -31.98 7.90 -44.59
CA GLY A 145 -30.61 8.26 -44.91
C GLY A 145 -29.60 7.24 -44.38
N GLU A 146 -29.71 5.99 -44.83
CA GLU A 146 -28.59 5.05 -44.80
C GLU A 146 -27.56 5.52 -45.83
N ASP A 147 -26.31 5.69 -45.42
CA ASP A 147 -25.17 5.54 -46.31
C ASP A 147 -24.03 4.85 -45.55
N SER A 148 -23.75 3.64 -46.02
CA SER A 148 -22.60 2.81 -45.70
C SER A 148 -21.37 3.37 -46.40
N ILE A 149 -20.19 3.41 -45.76
CA ILE A 149 -18.89 3.37 -46.45
C ILE A 149 -17.85 2.70 -45.53
N SER A 150 -17.45 1.51 -45.99
CA SER A 150 -16.16 0.81 -45.95
C SER A 150 -15.32 0.72 -44.66
N GLU A 151 -15.22 -0.53 -44.20
CA GLU A 151 -14.00 -1.13 -43.66
C GLU A 151 -12.88 -1.04 -44.71
N GLU A 152 -11.76 -0.40 -44.38
CA GLU A 152 -10.48 -0.58 -45.06
C GLU A 152 -9.42 -0.93 -44.02
N GLU A 153 -8.95 -2.17 -44.14
CA GLU A 153 -7.74 -2.69 -43.53
C GLU A 153 -6.53 -1.85 -43.95
N GLN A 154 -5.79 -1.33 -42.96
CA GLN A 154 -4.39 -0.99 -43.13
C GLN A 154 -3.59 -1.76 -42.06
N GLU A 155 -3.24 -3.00 -42.44
CA GLU A 155 -1.98 -3.58 -42.02
C GLU A 155 -0.87 -2.85 -42.78
N GLU A 156 -0.04 -2.06 -42.11
CA GLU A 156 1.40 -2.02 -42.41
C GLU A 156 2.20 -1.31 -41.30
N GLU A 157 3.28 -1.99 -40.91
CA GLU A 157 4.55 -1.43 -40.45
C GLU A 157 4.58 -0.56 -39.17
N ASP A 158 4.85 -1.23 -38.03
CA ASP A 158 5.72 -0.65 -37.00
C ASP A 158 6.48 -1.75 -36.24
N ARG A 159 7.33 -2.46 -36.98
CA ARG A 159 8.37 -3.33 -36.41
C ARG A 159 9.66 -2.53 -36.21
N ALA A 160 9.65 -1.50 -35.35
CA ALA A 160 10.89 -0.82 -34.96
C ALA A 160 10.83 0.10 -33.72
N VAL A 161 9.93 -0.05 -32.74
CA VAL A 161 10.03 0.76 -31.49
C VAL A 161 9.59 -0.03 -30.25
N TYR A 162 10.30 -1.11 -29.93
CA TYR A 162 10.23 -1.77 -28.60
C TYR A 162 11.57 -1.74 -27.86
N GLU A 163 12.46 -0.83 -28.25
CA GLU A 163 13.49 -0.30 -27.36
C GLU A 163 13.08 1.14 -27.02
N VAL A 164 13.26 1.53 -25.77
CA VAL A 164 12.83 2.82 -25.16
C VAL A 164 11.39 2.84 -24.62
N ASN A 165 11.11 2.08 -23.56
CA ASN A 165 10.42 2.69 -22.40
C ASN A 165 10.53 1.97 -21.05
N MET A 166 11.55 1.13 -20.82
CA MET A 166 11.79 0.51 -19.51
C MET A 166 12.51 1.43 -18.50
N LEU A 167 12.65 2.73 -18.82
CA LEU A 167 13.25 3.73 -17.94
C LEU A 167 12.29 4.84 -17.50
N SER A 168 11.04 4.87 -17.99
CA SER A 168 10.10 5.95 -17.65
C SER A 168 9.43 5.80 -16.27
N ASN A 169 9.55 4.65 -15.60
CA ASN A 169 9.05 4.49 -14.21
C ASN A 169 10.12 4.70 -13.12
N THR A 170 11.39 4.92 -13.48
CA THR A 170 12.44 5.32 -12.53
C THR A 170 12.86 6.78 -12.68
N LEU A 171 12.20 7.52 -13.58
CA LEU A 171 12.48 8.93 -13.87
C LEU A 171 11.25 9.83 -13.76
N SER A 172 10.27 9.49 -12.90
CA SER A 172 9.49 10.54 -12.21
C SER A 172 10.38 11.24 -11.15
N ILE A 173 11.48 11.79 -11.62
CA ILE A 173 12.26 12.84 -10.96
C ILE A 173 11.46 14.12 -11.18
N GLY A 174 10.53 14.41 -10.27
CA GLY A 174 9.74 15.63 -10.35
C GLY A 174 8.49 15.61 -9.48
N SER A 175 8.65 16.00 -8.21
CA SER A 175 7.57 16.63 -7.42
C SER A 175 6.47 15.75 -6.82
N SER A 176 6.83 14.74 -6.02
CA SER A 176 6.05 14.46 -4.82
C SER A 176 7.00 14.15 -3.68
N LEU A 177 7.44 15.18 -2.98
CA LEU A 177 8.14 15.04 -1.72
C LEU A 177 7.20 14.32 -0.74
N GLU A 178 7.56 13.11 -0.33
CA GLU A 178 6.79 12.35 0.65
C GLU A 178 6.72 13.11 1.98
N VAL A 179 5.52 13.20 2.54
CA VAL A 179 5.28 13.87 3.81
C VAL A 179 5.74 12.97 4.96
N PHE A 180 6.64 13.47 5.80
CA PHE A 180 7.15 12.73 6.95
C PHE A 180 6.20 12.83 8.15
N GLY A 181 5.58 11.70 8.49
CA GLY A 181 4.74 11.54 9.68
C GLY A 181 5.25 10.54 10.70
N GLU A 182 6.42 9.95 10.48
CA GLU A 182 6.95 8.89 11.34
C GLU A 182 7.66 9.48 12.58
N GLU A 183 7.69 8.71 13.67
CA GLU A 183 8.44 9.07 14.89
C GLU A 183 9.83 8.41 14.94
N SER A 184 10.23 7.70 13.89
CA SER A 184 11.55 7.05 13.81
C SER A 184 12.63 8.04 13.41
N LEU A 185 13.67 8.13 14.23
CA LEU A 185 14.85 8.95 13.96
C LEU A 185 15.61 8.49 12.71
N PHE A 186 15.59 7.19 12.42
CA PHE A 186 16.25 6.65 11.24
C PHE A 186 15.49 6.98 9.96
N ALA A 187 14.16 6.81 9.98
CA ALA A 187 13.31 7.26 8.89
C ALA A 187 13.41 8.78 8.69
N PHE A 188 13.58 9.54 9.78
CA PHE A 188 13.80 10.98 9.71
C PHE A 188 15.12 11.34 9.02
N GLU A 189 16.22 10.62 9.28
CA GLU A 189 17.51 10.87 8.65
C GLU A 189 17.48 10.62 7.14
N ASP A 190 16.99 9.45 6.72
CA ASP A 190 16.86 9.10 5.30
C ASP A 190 15.90 10.08 4.57
N TRP A 191 14.79 10.43 5.22
CA TRP A 191 13.87 11.44 4.67
C TRP A 191 14.49 12.84 4.59
N ALA A 192 15.26 13.25 5.60
CA ALA A 192 15.88 14.57 5.63
C ALA A 192 16.93 14.74 4.52
N GLU A 193 17.67 13.68 4.18
CA GLU A 193 18.57 13.68 3.02
C GLU A 193 17.79 13.86 1.72
N ARG A 194 16.73 13.07 1.50
CA ARG A 194 15.85 13.20 0.31
C ARG A 194 15.21 14.58 0.22
N PHE A 195 14.86 15.19 1.35
CA PHE A 195 14.33 16.56 1.41
C PHE A 195 15.36 17.59 0.93
N LYS A 196 16.63 17.44 1.34
CA LYS A 196 17.72 18.32 0.88
C LYS A 196 17.99 18.12 -0.62
N ASP A 197 18.01 16.87 -1.07
CA ASP A 197 18.17 16.56 -2.49
C ASP A 197 17.04 17.17 -3.33
N TYR A 198 15.80 17.09 -2.85
CA TYR A 198 14.65 17.74 -3.48
C TYR A 198 14.83 19.26 -3.61
N LEU A 199 15.33 19.93 -2.55
CA LEU A 199 15.60 21.36 -2.59
C LEU A 199 16.70 21.72 -3.60
N SER A 200 17.73 20.87 -3.71
CA SER A 200 18.85 21.04 -4.65
C SER A 200 18.44 20.81 -6.11
N VAL A 201 17.63 19.78 -6.38
CA VAL A 201 17.17 19.40 -7.72
C VAL A 201 16.09 20.36 -8.26
N SER A 202 15.38 21.06 -7.38
CA SER A 202 14.34 22.03 -7.77
C SER A 202 14.82 23.17 -8.68
N GLY A 203 16.14 23.37 -8.84
CA GLY A 203 16.73 24.36 -9.77
C GLY A 203 16.39 25.82 -9.47
N LYS A 204 15.72 26.07 -8.34
CA LYS A 204 15.20 27.38 -7.93
C LYS A 204 15.95 27.82 -6.68
N ASN A 205 16.47 29.05 -6.70
CA ASN A 205 17.17 29.64 -5.56
C ASN A 205 16.14 30.07 -4.51
N TRP A 206 15.72 29.12 -3.68
CA TRP A 206 14.83 29.38 -2.55
C TRP A 206 15.57 30.16 -1.46
N THR A 207 14.89 31.14 -0.85
CA THR A 207 15.39 31.76 0.38
C THR A 207 15.31 30.76 1.54
N ASP A 208 16.10 30.94 2.59
CA ASP A 208 16.08 30.01 3.72
C ASP A 208 14.70 29.99 4.42
N GLU A 209 13.99 31.11 4.45
CA GLU A 209 12.61 31.19 4.94
C GLU A 209 11.63 30.35 4.09
N GLU A 210 11.77 30.37 2.77
CA GLU A 210 10.95 29.55 1.86
C GLU A 210 11.25 28.06 2.00
N LYS A 211 12.53 27.70 2.18
CA LYS A 211 12.91 26.30 2.41
C LYS A 211 12.39 25.79 3.75
N VAL A 212 12.47 26.60 4.81
CA VAL A 212 11.91 26.27 6.14
C VAL A 212 10.38 26.16 6.07
N THR A 213 9.73 27.01 5.27
CA THR A 213 8.28 26.91 5.03
C THR A 213 7.91 25.60 4.34
N ARG A 214 8.70 25.15 3.36
CA ARG A 214 8.54 23.82 2.74
C ARG A 214 8.77 22.69 3.73
N LEU A 215 9.79 22.80 4.56
CA LEU A 215 10.07 21.82 5.60
C LEU A 215 8.84 21.64 6.49
N LYS A 216 8.20 22.74 6.93
CA LYS A 216 6.97 22.70 7.73
C LYS A 216 5.79 22.03 7.02
N LEU A 217 5.67 22.18 5.70
CA LEU A 217 4.62 21.55 4.90
C LEU A 217 4.87 20.05 4.69
N ALA A 218 6.13 19.65 4.65
CA ALA A 218 6.54 18.27 4.45
C ALA A 218 6.54 17.44 5.75
N LEU A 219 6.19 18.04 6.90
CA LEU A 219 6.05 17.35 8.18
C LEU A 219 4.56 17.15 8.53
N LYS A 220 4.23 16.00 9.11
CA LYS A 220 2.89 15.64 9.61
C LYS A 220 2.94 15.24 11.08
N ASP A 221 1.78 15.22 11.73
CA ASP A 221 1.55 14.64 13.05
C ASP A 221 2.58 15.08 14.10
N THR A 222 3.29 14.14 14.71
CA THR A 222 4.23 14.39 15.82
C THR A 222 5.44 15.24 15.41
N PRO A 223 6.18 14.95 14.32
CA PRO A 223 7.23 15.84 13.82
C PRO A 223 6.79 17.28 13.58
N ARG A 224 5.55 17.49 13.10
CA ARG A 224 4.99 18.83 12.89
C ARG A 224 4.70 19.55 14.20
N ALA A 225 4.24 18.84 15.23
CA ALA A 225 4.06 19.40 16.57
C ALA A 225 5.41 19.82 17.17
N LEU A 226 6.43 18.97 17.07
CA LEU A 226 7.79 19.28 17.54
C LEU A 226 8.38 20.48 16.81
N PHE A 227 8.13 20.62 15.50
CA PHE A 227 8.56 21.79 14.74
C PHE A 227 7.96 23.11 15.27
N LYS A 228 6.70 23.10 15.72
CA LYS A 228 6.05 24.29 16.29
C LYS A 228 6.64 24.72 17.64
N GLU A 229 7.28 23.80 18.36
CA GLU A 229 7.95 24.08 19.64
C GLU A 229 9.37 24.63 19.46
N LEU A 230 9.88 24.68 18.22
CA LEU A 230 11.22 25.20 17.95
C LEU A 230 11.28 26.71 18.12
N LEU A 231 12.40 27.19 18.64
CA LEU A 231 12.65 28.62 18.80
C LEU A 231 12.92 29.27 17.44
N PRO A 232 12.58 30.56 17.25
CA PRO A 232 12.92 31.31 16.03
C PRO A 232 14.40 31.27 15.65
N ALA A 233 15.29 31.14 16.65
CA ALA A 233 16.72 31.00 16.43
C ALA A 233 17.13 29.66 15.79
N GLN A 234 16.31 28.61 15.95
CA GLN A 234 16.55 27.26 15.46
C GLN A 234 15.90 27.01 14.08
N ILE A 235 15.10 27.95 13.58
CA ILE A 235 14.42 27.88 12.28
C ILE A 235 14.97 28.90 11.28
N ARG A 236 16.20 29.36 11.49
CA ARG A 236 16.88 30.31 10.59
C ARG A 236 17.29 29.67 9.28
N THR A 237 17.74 28.43 9.35
CA THR A 237 18.13 27.62 8.20
C THR A 237 17.43 26.27 8.27
N VAL A 238 17.36 25.59 7.13
CA VAL A 238 16.85 24.21 7.06
C VAL A 238 17.72 23.27 7.90
N ASP A 239 19.04 23.44 7.86
CA ASP A 239 19.96 22.59 8.62
C ASP A 239 19.78 22.76 10.12
N ASP A 240 19.63 24.01 10.60
CA ASP A 240 19.34 24.26 12.02
C ASP A 240 18.01 23.64 12.45
N ALA A 241 16.99 23.75 11.59
CA ALA A 241 15.66 23.22 11.86
C ALA A 241 15.66 21.68 11.88
N LEU A 242 16.35 21.04 10.93
CA LEU A 242 16.50 19.58 10.89
C LEU A 242 17.32 19.07 12.08
N ASN A 243 18.39 19.77 12.46
CA ASN A 243 19.20 19.42 13.63
C ASN A 243 18.41 19.56 14.94
N ALA A 244 17.61 20.63 15.08
CA ALA A 244 16.78 20.84 16.25
C ALA A 244 15.63 19.81 16.34
N LEU A 245 15.02 19.46 15.20
CA LEU A 245 14.06 18.36 15.11
C LEU A 245 14.70 17.02 15.48
N ARG A 246 15.89 16.72 14.96
CA ARG A 246 16.64 15.51 15.30
C ARG A 246 16.89 15.42 16.80
N ALA A 247 17.34 16.50 17.43
CA ALA A 247 17.59 16.55 18.87
C ALA A 247 16.31 16.34 19.71
N LYS A 248 15.16 16.82 19.22
CA LYS A 248 13.85 16.61 19.86
C LYS A 248 13.33 15.18 19.66
N LEU A 249 13.55 14.60 18.48
CA LEU A 249 13.20 13.20 18.18
C LEU A 249 14.08 12.23 18.99
N ASP A 250 15.38 12.52 19.17
CA ASP A 250 16.31 11.74 20.02
C ASP A 250 16.26 12.11 21.52
N SER A 251 15.22 12.82 21.96
CA SER A 251 15.18 13.31 23.34
C SER A 251 15.34 12.16 24.35
N PRO A 252 16.22 12.27 25.35
CA PRO A 252 16.39 11.25 26.40
C PRO A 252 15.07 10.87 27.08
N GLN A 253 14.15 11.83 27.19
CA GLN A 253 12.81 11.61 27.74
C GLN A 253 11.97 10.71 26.83
N ARG A 254 12.02 10.91 25.50
CA ARG A 254 11.34 10.04 24.53
C ARG A 254 11.92 8.63 24.56
N ARG A 255 13.24 8.50 24.68
CA ARG A 255 13.89 7.18 24.85
C ARG A 255 13.42 6.48 26.11
N GLU A 256 13.33 7.21 27.23
CA GLU A 256 12.84 6.66 28.49
C GLU A 256 11.37 6.25 28.43
N ILE A 257 10.52 7.05 27.77
CA ILE A 257 9.12 6.69 27.50
C ILE A 257 9.07 5.44 26.61
N ALA A 258 9.85 5.39 25.53
CA ALA A 258 9.92 4.23 24.64
C ALA A 258 10.39 2.97 25.39
N LYS A 259 11.35 3.06 26.31
CA LYS A 259 11.77 1.93 27.17
C LYS A 259 10.63 1.43 28.04
N ARG A 260 9.87 2.33 28.67
CA ARG A 260 8.71 1.96 29.49
C ARG A 260 7.58 1.39 28.65
N THR A 261 7.33 1.94 27.47
CA THR A 261 6.31 1.42 26.56
C THR A 261 6.73 0.07 25.99
N LEU A 262 8.01 -0.13 25.70
CA LEU A 262 8.57 -1.41 25.24
C LEU A 262 8.41 -2.50 26.30
N SER A 263 8.74 -2.21 27.57
CA SER A 263 8.58 -3.18 28.66
C SER A 263 7.14 -3.57 28.97
N LEU A 264 6.18 -2.70 28.63
CA LEU A 264 4.74 -2.95 28.73
C LEU A 264 4.13 -3.46 27.42
N CYS A 265 4.89 -3.48 26.33
CA CYS A 265 4.41 -3.86 25.01
C CYS A 265 4.14 -5.35 25.01
N LYS A 266 2.87 -5.75 24.97
CA LYS A 266 2.45 -7.14 24.78
C LYS A 266 1.59 -7.25 23.53
N GLN A 267 1.68 -8.39 22.85
CA GLN A 267 0.74 -8.71 21.78
C GLN A 267 -0.64 -8.91 22.40
N ARG A 268 -1.66 -8.23 21.87
CA ARG A 268 -3.04 -8.42 22.32
C ARG A 268 -3.65 -9.65 21.66
N GLU A 269 -4.67 -10.23 22.29
CA GLU A 269 -5.35 -11.44 21.78
C GLU A 269 -6.06 -11.20 20.44
N ASP A 270 -6.51 -9.97 20.19
CA ASP A 270 -7.16 -9.50 18.97
C ASP A 270 -6.19 -8.95 17.91
N GLU A 271 -4.89 -8.87 18.22
CA GLU A 271 -3.88 -8.23 17.36
C GLU A 271 -3.09 -9.26 16.53
N THR A 272 -3.03 -9.05 15.22
CA THR A 272 -2.20 -9.88 14.34
C THR A 272 -0.71 -9.65 14.59
N VAL A 273 0.13 -10.65 14.30
CA VAL A 273 1.59 -10.55 14.46
C VAL A 273 2.16 -9.36 13.69
N VAL A 274 1.64 -9.06 12.50
CA VAL A 274 2.09 -7.94 11.67
C VAL A 274 1.76 -6.59 12.32
N GLN A 275 0.56 -6.43 12.89
CA GLN A 275 0.18 -5.22 13.62
C GLN A 275 1.03 -5.03 14.87
N PHE A 276 1.28 -6.12 15.60
CA PHE A 276 2.14 -6.09 16.77
C PHE A 276 3.59 -5.69 16.43
N LEU A 277 4.18 -6.29 15.38
CA LEU A 277 5.52 -5.93 14.92
C LEU A 277 5.60 -4.47 14.44
N ARG A 278 4.56 -3.95 13.78
CA ARG A 278 4.47 -2.55 13.38
C ARG A 278 4.50 -1.60 14.58
N ARG A 279 3.96 -2.02 15.74
CA ARG A 279 3.99 -1.26 16.99
C ARG A 279 5.29 -1.45 17.77
N LEU A 280 5.86 -2.65 17.74
CA LEU A 280 7.09 -3.00 18.46
C LEU A 280 8.34 -2.38 17.83
N SER A 281 8.44 -2.42 16.49
CA SER A 281 9.61 -1.92 15.76
C SER A 281 10.00 -0.49 16.15
N PRO A 282 9.13 0.54 16.05
CA PRO A 282 9.48 1.92 16.41
C PRO A 282 9.95 2.08 17.87
N LEU A 283 9.43 1.26 18.79
CA LEU A 283 9.87 1.27 20.19
C LEU A 283 11.28 0.72 20.35
N VAL A 284 11.62 -0.37 19.66
CA VAL A 284 12.98 -0.95 19.66
C VAL A 284 13.98 0.01 19.02
N GLU A 285 13.58 0.73 17.97
CA GLU A 285 14.44 1.74 17.34
C GLU A 285 14.71 2.92 18.27
N ALA A 286 13.67 3.46 18.90
CA ALA A 286 13.80 4.60 19.82
C ALA A 286 14.62 4.26 21.08
N THR A 287 14.61 3.00 21.50
CA THR A 287 15.39 2.54 22.67
C THR A 287 16.84 2.21 22.35
N ASN A 288 17.15 1.89 21.08
CA ASN A 288 18.47 1.45 20.65
C ASN A 288 18.96 2.20 19.39
N PRO A 289 19.17 3.53 19.47
CA PRO A 289 19.55 4.34 18.31
C PRO A 289 20.95 4.02 17.76
N SER A 290 21.84 3.44 18.57
CA SER A 290 23.23 3.13 18.19
C SER A 290 23.40 1.78 17.46
N LEU A 291 22.33 0.99 17.31
CA LEU A 291 22.41 -0.33 16.66
C LEU A 291 22.25 -0.21 15.14
N SER A 292 23.01 -1.04 14.41
CA SER A 292 22.85 -1.17 12.96
C SER A 292 21.48 -1.76 12.60
N CYS A 293 21.07 -1.60 11.33
CA CYS A 293 19.79 -2.13 10.84
C CYS A 293 19.62 -3.63 11.14
N ASP A 294 20.67 -4.42 10.93
CA ASP A 294 20.63 -5.86 11.16
C ASP A 294 20.59 -6.22 12.65
N GLN A 295 21.37 -5.52 13.49
CA GLN A 295 21.34 -5.69 14.95
C GLN A 295 19.98 -5.31 15.53
N ARG A 296 19.31 -4.32 14.94
CA ARG A 296 17.98 -3.89 15.37
C ARG A 296 16.92 -4.91 14.98
N LYS A 297 16.98 -5.49 13.79
CA LYS A 297 16.10 -6.61 13.39
C LYS A 297 16.26 -7.78 14.35
N GLU A 298 17.49 -8.12 14.71
CA GLU A 298 17.78 -9.14 15.72
C GLU A 298 17.17 -8.77 17.08
N LYS A 299 17.30 -7.52 17.53
CA LYS A 299 16.66 -7.03 18.77
C LYS A 299 15.15 -7.05 18.73
N VAL A 300 14.53 -6.69 17.60
CA VAL A 300 13.07 -6.79 17.42
C VAL A 300 12.64 -8.25 17.54
N CYS A 301 13.39 -9.19 16.96
CA CYS A 301 13.13 -10.62 17.12
C CYS A 301 13.30 -11.08 18.57
N GLU A 302 14.37 -10.68 19.26
CA GLU A 302 14.60 -11.00 20.67
C GLU A 302 13.44 -10.50 21.56
N GLU A 303 13.07 -9.22 21.42
CA GLU A 303 11.98 -8.61 22.18
C GLU A 303 10.63 -9.25 21.84
N PHE A 304 10.39 -9.58 20.57
CA PHE A 304 9.20 -10.32 20.15
C PHE A 304 9.09 -11.68 20.87
N TRP A 305 10.19 -12.43 20.95
CA TRP A 305 10.22 -13.71 21.66
C TRP A 305 10.10 -13.57 23.17
N LEU A 306 10.77 -12.59 23.78
CA LEU A 306 10.69 -12.31 25.22
C LEU A 306 9.26 -11.93 25.64
N THR A 307 8.62 -11.10 24.84
CA THR A 307 7.24 -10.67 25.08
C THR A 307 6.26 -11.85 25.00
N ARG A 308 6.43 -12.73 24.01
CA ARG A 308 5.57 -13.90 23.80
C ARG A 308 5.79 -14.99 24.87
N THR A 309 7.03 -15.24 25.27
CA THR A 309 7.37 -16.23 26.29
C THR A 309 6.94 -15.81 27.69
N THR A 310 6.97 -14.50 28.00
CA THR A 310 6.44 -13.97 29.25
C THR A 310 4.92 -14.13 29.34
N SER A 311 4.19 -13.94 28.21
CA SER A 311 2.76 -14.25 28.13
C SER A 311 2.47 -15.73 28.41
N MET A 312 3.22 -16.65 27.78
CA MET A 312 3.04 -18.09 28.00
C MET A 312 3.41 -18.55 29.42
N SER A 313 4.35 -17.87 30.08
CA SER A 313 4.75 -18.14 31.47
C SER A 313 3.71 -17.66 32.48
N SER A 314 3.05 -16.52 32.20
CA SER A 314 1.92 -16.03 32.99
C SER A 314 0.71 -16.95 32.91
N ASP A 315 0.40 -17.48 31.72
CA ASP A 315 -0.73 -18.42 31.54
C ASP A 315 -0.52 -19.75 32.27
N ARG A 316 0.73 -20.25 32.34
CA ARG A 316 1.04 -21.44 33.16
C ARG A 316 0.94 -21.20 34.66
N ARG A 317 1.21 -19.98 35.15
CA ARG A 317 1.05 -19.66 36.58
C ARG A 317 -0.43 -19.56 36.98
N ILE A 318 -1.30 -19.08 36.09
CA ILE A 318 -2.75 -19.05 36.34
C ILE A 318 -3.33 -20.48 36.24
N ALA A 319 -2.91 -21.27 35.25
CA ALA A 319 -3.34 -22.67 35.13
C ALA A 319 -2.90 -23.54 36.32
N ASN A 320 -1.73 -23.29 36.89
CA ASN A 320 -1.27 -24.00 38.10
C ASN A 320 -1.87 -23.46 39.41
N MET A 321 -2.48 -22.26 39.43
CA MET A 321 -3.24 -21.78 40.60
C MET A 321 -4.67 -22.33 40.64
N ILE A 322 -5.24 -22.71 39.49
CA ILE A 322 -6.61 -23.29 39.42
C ILE A 322 -6.60 -24.80 39.74
N ASN A 323 -5.45 -25.47 39.68
CA ASN A 323 -5.33 -26.92 39.85
C ASN A 323 -4.84 -27.37 41.24
N VAL A 324 -4.88 -26.50 42.26
CA VAL A 324 -4.44 -26.81 43.63
C VAL A 324 -5.62 -26.91 44.62
N ASP A 325 -6.85 -26.60 44.20
CA ASP A 325 -8.07 -26.72 45.04
C ASP A 325 -9.11 -27.70 44.45
N ALA A 326 -8.68 -28.86 43.95
CA ALA A 326 -9.57 -29.96 43.54
C ALA A 326 -9.23 -31.27 44.25
#